data_AF-H8I682-F1
#
_entry.id   AF-H8I682-F1
#
_cell.length_a   1.000
_cell.length_b   1.000
_cell.length_c   1.000
_cell.angle_alpha   90.00
_cell.angle_beta   90.00
_cell.angle_gamma   90.00
#
_symmetry.space_group_name_H-M   'P 1'
#
loop_
_entity.id
_entity.type
_entity.pdbx_description
1 polymer ?
#
loop_
_entity_poly.entity_id
_entity_poly.type
_entity_poly.pdbx_seq_one_letter_code
_entity_poly.pdbx_strand_id
1 'polypeptide(L)'
;MRFLSTHSTSNIWRRTIKNFIMLVQNLIIKAVIMGLIDKVIKTVNIWLPDEQQENYEKGKQFEQYVANLFNHNYYTIKDWTRDNSDKRQGIYVESDRQPDFIIRFKSSNELFAVECKWRNNPYYSEKLDGLVVNWSSFDKINRYKKFEKEEGIPVFVVIGLGGEPLEPGKMFCLPLSEAKYPEMYLSVLYKYERPPKKPFFWRNGVLK
;
A
#
# COMPACT_ATOMS: atom_id res chain seq x y z
N MET A 1 31.91 15.65 -85.27
CA MET A 1 32.41 15.47 -83.90
C MET A 1 31.29 15.74 -82.92
N ARG A 2 30.70 14.71 -82.30
CA ARG A 2 29.68 14.84 -81.24
C ARG A 2 30.36 14.60 -79.89
N PHE A 3 30.38 15.60 -79.01
CA PHE A 3 30.73 15.43 -77.60
C PHE A 3 29.47 14.97 -76.84
N LEU A 4 29.52 13.79 -76.24
CA LEU A 4 28.48 13.32 -75.30
C LEU A 4 28.82 13.86 -73.89
N SER A 5 27.90 14.62 -73.32
CA SER A 5 28.08 15.28 -72.02
C SER A 5 27.92 14.29 -70.85
N THR A 6 28.97 14.17 -70.05
CA THR A 6 29.01 13.50 -68.75
C THR A 6 28.44 14.41 -67.65
N HIS A 7 27.12 14.60 -67.58
CA HIS A 7 26.50 15.51 -66.58
C HIS A 7 25.40 14.89 -65.71
N SER A 8 25.05 13.61 -65.90
CA SER A 8 23.91 12.99 -65.18
C SER A 8 24.30 12.22 -63.91
N THR A 9 25.50 11.65 -63.83
CA THR A 9 25.91 10.75 -62.74
C THR A 9 26.34 11.47 -61.45
N SER A 10 26.83 12.70 -61.54
CA SER A 10 27.34 13.47 -60.39
C SER A 10 26.25 13.95 -59.43
N ASN A 11 25.06 14.26 -59.95
CA ASN A 11 23.94 14.75 -59.15
C ASN A 11 23.25 13.66 -58.35
N ILE A 12 23.18 12.43 -58.88
CA ILE A 12 22.62 11.27 -58.17
C ILE A 12 23.53 10.89 -57.00
N TRP A 13 24.84 10.77 -57.25
CA TRP A 13 25.83 10.43 -56.22
C TRP A 13 25.85 11.45 -55.06
N ARG A 14 25.80 12.75 -55.37
CA ARG A 14 25.71 13.82 -54.35
C ARG A 14 24.43 13.75 -53.52
N ARG A 15 23.31 13.34 -54.12
CA ARG A 15 22.01 13.20 -53.44
C ARG A 15 22.00 11.98 -52.53
N THR A 16 22.55 10.86 -52.98
CA THR A 16 22.67 9.63 -52.18
C THR A 16 23.60 9.83 -50.98
N ILE A 17 24.75 10.50 -51.14
CA ILE A 17 25.65 10.83 -50.03
C ILE A 17 24.97 11.76 -49.01
N LYS A 18 24.27 12.81 -49.48
CA LYS A 18 23.56 13.72 -48.57
C LYS A 18 22.47 13.00 -47.77
N ASN A 19 21.71 12.12 -48.40
CA ASN A 19 20.68 11.34 -47.72
C ASN A 19 21.29 10.38 -46.69
N PHE A 20 22.43 9.75 -47.00
CA PHE A 20 23.14 8.88 -46.07
C PHE A 20 23.70 9.65 -44.86
N ILE A 21 24.34 10.81 -45.08
CA ILE A 21 24.84 11.68 -44.01
C ILE A 21 23.68 12.13 -43.11
N MET A 22 22.56 12.53 -43.70
CA MET A 22 21.37 12.94 -42.95
C MET A 22 20.81 11.79 -42.11
N LEU A 23 20.81 10.56 -42.63
CA LEU A 23 20.37 9.37 -41.90
C LEU A 23 21.29 9.06 -40.70
N VAL A 24 22.60 9.12 -40.92
CA VAL A 24 23.60 8.89 -39.86
C VAL A 24 23.51 9.96 -38.77
N GLN A 25 23.40 11.24 -39.15
CA GLN A 25 23.18 12.33 -38.20
C GLN A 25 21.90 12.12 -37.38
N ASN A 26 20.80 11.70 -38.02
CA ASN A 26 19.53 11.47 -37.33
C ASN A 26 19.61 10.27 -36.35
N LEU A 27 20.36 9.22 -36.71
CA LEU A 27 20.62 8.07 -35.82
C LEU A 27 21.48 8.47 -34.61
N ILE A 28 22.52 9.27 -34.81
CA ILE A 28 23.38 9.78 -33.73
C ILE A 28 22.58 10.68 -32.80
N ILE A 29 21.76 11.59 -33.33
CA ILE A 29 20.89 12.46 -32.54
C ILE A 29 19.91 11.63 -31.70
N LYS A 30 19.28 10.61 -32.29
CA LYS A 30 18.39 9.70 -31.54
C LYS A 30 19.12 8.94 -30.42
N ALA A 31 20.32 8.45 -30.67
CA ALA A 31 21.10 7.73 -29.66
C ALA A 31 21.51 8.63 -28.48
N VAL A 32 21.91 9.88 -28.78
CA VAL A 32 22.25 10.89 -27.76
C VAL A 32 21.01 11.26 -26.93
N ILE A 33 19.86 11.48 -27.59
CA ILE A 33 18.59 11.78 -26.92
C ILE A 33 18.17 10.61 -26.03
N MET A 34 18.24 9.35 -26.50
CA MET A 34 17.90 8.18 -25.69
C MET A 34 18.80 8.04 -24.46
N GLY A 35 20.12 8.23 -24.60
CA GLY A 35 21.03 8.17 -23.46
C GLY A 35 20.79 9.27 -22.41
N LEU A 36 20.36 10.46 -22.85
CA LEU A 36 19.96 11.55 -21.94
C LEU A 36 18.62 11.22 -21.25
N ILE A 37 17.65 10.68 -21.98
CA ILE A 37 16.36 10.22 -21.42
C ILE A 37 16.58 9.14 -20.36
N ASP A 38 17.43 8.14 -20.63
CA ASP A 38 17.73 7.05 -19.69
C ASP A 38 18.35 7.59 -18.39
N LYS A 39 19.23 8.59 -18.50
CA LYS A 39 19.85 9.23 -17.34
C LYS A 39 18.82 10.01 -16.53
N VAL A 40 17.92 10.74 -17.19
CA VAL A 40 16.81 11.45 -16.53
C VAL A 40 15.85 10.47 -15.85
N ILE A 41 15.45 9.38 -16.51
CA ILE A 41 14.58 8.35 -15.94
C ILE A 41 15.24 7.70 -14.72
N LYS A 42 16.53 7.34 -14.80
CA LYS A 42 17.27 6.81 -13.65
C LYS A 42 17.33 7.81 -12.50
N THR A 43 17.57 9.09 -12.77
CA THR A 43 17.56 10.12 -11.73
C THR A 43 16.18 10.31 -11.12
N VAL A 44 15.10 10.35 -11.93
CA VAL A 44 13.72 10.47 -11.44
C VAL A 44 13.32 9.27 -10.56
N ASN A 45 13.68 8.05 -10.96
CA ASN A 45 13.41 6.84 -10.16
C ASN A 45 14.18 6.78 -8.84
N ILE A 46 15.32 7.49 -8.72
CA ILE A 46 16.05 7.63 -7.45
C ILE A 46 15.35 8.63 -6.51
N TRP A 47 14.62 9.60 -7.06
CA TRP A 47 13.96 10.67 -6.30
C TRP A 47 12.50 10.38 -5.95
N LEU A 48 11.83 9.47 -6.67
CA LEU A 48 10.47 9.05 -6.35
C LEU A 48 10.52 7.92 -5.30
N PRO A 49 9.99 8.14 -4.08
CA PRO A 49 9.86 7.05 -3.12
C PRO A 49 8.99 5.94 -3.74
N ASP A 50 9.40 4.69 -3.54
CA ASP A 50 8.59 3.53 -3.95
C ASP A 50 7.23 3.62 -3.24
N GLU A 51 6.14 3.72 -4.02
CA GLU A 51 4.76 3.80 -3.49
C GLU A 51 4.47 2.66 -2.50
N GLN A 52 5.09 1.48 -2.70
CA GLN A 52 4.96 0.35 -1.78
C GLN A 52 5.63 0.65 -0.43
N GLN A 53 6.82 1.26 -0.45
CA GLN A 53 7.54 1.65 0.74
C GLN A 53 6.79 2.75 1.49
N GLU A 54 6.26 3.75 0.78
CA GLU A 54 5.45 4.81 1.39
C GLU A 54 4.18 4.25 2.05
N ASN A 55 3.46 3.36 1.37
CA ASN A 55 2.28 2.70 1.93
C ASN A 55 2.61 1.82 3.15
N TYR A 56 3.77 1.16 3.13
CA TYR A 56 4.27 0.38 4.26
C TYR A 56 4.54 1.28 5.48
N GLU A 57 5.25 2.39 5.28
CA GLU A 57 5.56 3.36 6.34
C GLU A 57 4.30 3.98 6.93
N LYS A 58 3.33 4.36 6.09
CA LYS A 58 2.02 4.84 6.55
C LYS A 58 1.29 3.80 7.39
N GLY A 59 1.37 2.52 7.02
CA GLY A 59 0.85 1.41 7.81
C GLY A 59 1.48 1.36 9.21
N LYS A 60 2.81 1.40 9.28
CA LYS A 60 3.56 1.36 10.54
C LYS A 60 3.28 2.56 11.44
N GLN A 61 3.15 3.74 10.85
CA GLN A 61 2.74 4.95 11.59
C GLN A 61 1.34 4.78 12.19
N PHE A 62 0.38 4.26 11.44
CA PHE A 62 -0.96 4.02 11.97
C PHE A 62 -1.00 2.94 13.06
N GLU A 63 -0.22 1.86 12.92
CA GLU A 63 -0.04 0.86 13.98
C GLU A 63 0.46 1.53 15.28
N GLN A 64 1.51 2.37 15.18
CA GLN A 64 2.04 3.12 16.33
C GLN A 64 1.00 4.04 16.96
N TYR A 65 0.22 4.75 16.13
CA TYR A 65 -0.87 5.59 16.60
C TYR A 65 -1.89 4.79 17.41
N VAL A 66 -2.35 3.66 16.88
CA VAL A 66 -3.31 2.78 17.54
C VAL A 66 -2.75 2.21 18.85
N ALA A 67 -1.48 1.78 18.86
CA ALA A 67 -0.81 1.28 20.06
C ALA A 67 -0.81 2.32 21.20
N ASN A 68 -0.57 3.60 20.87
CA ASN A 68 -0.55 4.70 21.84
C ASN A 68 -1.94 5.04 22.44
N LEU A 69 -3.03 4.56 21.83
CA LEU A 69 -4.38 4.71 22.38
C LEU A 69 -4.72 3.67 23.45
N PHE A 70 -3.86 2.67 23.66
CA PHE A 70 -3.99 1.71 24.76
C PHE A 70 -3.22 2.19 25.99
N ASN A 71 -3.94 2.56 27.05
CA ASN A 71 -3.31 2.98 28.30
C ASN A 71 -2.53 1.81 28.95
N HIS A 72 -1.21 1.95 29.06
CA HIS A 72 -0.30 0.94 29.59
C HIS A 72 -0.57 0.52 31.04
N ASN A 73 -1.32 1.30 31.83
CA ASN A 73 -1.76 0.87 33.16
C ASN A 73 -2.80 -0.26 33.11
N TYR A 74 -3.56 -0.34 32.02
CA TYR A 74 -4.65 -1.31 31.84
C TYR A 74 -4.34 -2.39 30.80
N TYR A 75 -3.43 -2.13 29.86
CA TYR A 75 -3.13 -3.04 28.76
C TYR A 75 -1.64 -3.37 28.64
N THR A 76 -1.37 -4.55 28.11
CA THR A 76 -0.03 -4.96 27.65
C THR A 76 -0.13 -5.47 26.22
N ILE A 77 0.67 -4.93 25.31
CA ILE A 77 0.86 -5.51 23.97
C ILE A 77 1.71 -6.77 24.16
N LYS A 78 1.09 -7.94 24.02
CA LYS A 78 1.73 -9.26 24.17
C LYS A 78 2.54 -9.61 22.92
N ASP A 79 1.99 -9.28 21.76
CA ASP A 79 2.66 -9.45 20.48
C ASP A 79 2.37 -8.25 19.58
N TRP A 80 3.37 -7.89 18.78
CA TRP A 80 3.31 -6.88 17.73
C TRP A 80 3.99 -7.48 16.51
N THR A 81 3.18 -7.89 15.53
CA THR A 81 3.65 -8.57 14.33
C THR A 81 4.66 -7.71 13.59
N ARG A 82 5.87 -8.26 13.41
CA ARG A 82 6.95 -7.64 12.63
C ARG A 82 7.03 -8.33 11.29
N ASP A 83 7.15 -7.56 10.21
CA ASP A 83 7.43 -8.10 8.88
C ASP A 83 8.93 -8.43 8.81
N ASN A 84 9.27 -9.60 9.33
CA ASN A 84 10.64 -10.13 9.29
C ASN A 84 10.81 -11.13 8.13
N SER A 85 9.88 -11.16 7.18
CA SER A 85 9.89 -12.12 6.09
C SER A 85 10.75 -11.66 4.92
N ASP A 86 11.62 -12.55 4.44
CA ASP A 86 12.27 -12.39 3.14
C ASP A 86 11.71 -13.45 2.18
N LYS A 87 10.55 -13.12 1.60
CA LYS A 87 9.85 -13.97 0.64
C LYS A 87 10.66 -14.18 -0.64
N ARG A 88 11.60 -13.26 -0.98
CA ARG A 88 12.48 -13.42 -2.15
C ARG A 88 13.52 -14.53 -1.90
N GLN A 89 13.86 -14.76 -0.64
CA GLN A 89 14.72 -15.87 -0.19
C GLN A 89 13.93 -17.10 0.27
N GLY A 90 12.59 -17.11 0.13
CA GLY A 90 11.75 -18.20 0.59
C GLY A 90 11.59 -18.30 2.11
N ILE A 91 11.96 -17.25 2.85
CA ILE A 91 11.79 -17.17 4.30
C ILE A 91 10.38 -16.66 4.59
N TYR A 92 9.55 -17.53 5.16
CA TYR A 92 8.19 -17.21 5.58
C TYR A 92 8.13 -17.20 7.10
N VAL A 93 7.55 -16.14 7.68
CA VAL A 93 7.31 -16.06 9.12
C VAL A 93 5.83 -16.33 9.38
N GLU A 94 5.53 -17.19 10.34
CA GLU A 94 4.13 -17.55 10.65
C GLU A 94 3.35 -16.37 11.21
N SER A 95 3.99 -15.47 11.95
CA SER A 95 3.38 -14.25 12.50
C SER A 95 2.86 -13.31 11.41
N ASP A 96 3.40 -13.31 10.18
CA ASP A 96 2.87 -12.50 9.06
C ASP A 96 1.43 -12.87 8.65
N ARG A 97 0.91 -13.96 9.24
CA ARG A 97 -0.44 -14.45 9.06
C ARG A 97 -1.41 -14.00 10.16
N GLN A 98 -0.89 -13.42 11.24
CA GLN A 98 -1.65 -12.99 12.41
C GLN A 98 -2.04 -11.50 12.30
N PRO A 99 -3.02 -11.03 13.10
CA PRO A 99 -3.29 -9.60 13.23
C PRO A 99 -2.06 -8.81 13.72
N ASP A 100 -2.06 -7.50 13.51
CA ASP A 100 -0.93 -6.65 13.89
C ASP A 100 -0.59 -6.69 15.40
N PHE A 101 -1.60 -6.78 16.26
CA PHE A 101 -1.43 -6.84 17.71
C PHE A 101 -2.15 -8.02 18.36
N ILE A 102 -1.54 -8.59 19.39
CA ILE A 102 -2.24 -9.34 20.45
C ILE A 102 -2.08 -8.57 21.75
N ILE A 103 -3.20 -8.18 22.36
CA ILE A 103 -3.25 -7.30 23.53
C ILE A 103 -3.90 -8.02 24.70
N ARG A 104 -3.31 -7.87 25.88
CA ARG A 104 -3.86 -8.35 27.16
C ARG A 104 -4.48 -7.21 27.93
N PHE A 105 -5.73 -7.39 28.36
CA PHE A 105 -6.35 -6.54 29.37
C PHE A 105 -5.96 -7.05 30.76
N LYS A 106 -5.25 -6.22 31.53
CA LYS A 106 -4.56 -6.67 32.76
C LYS A 106 -5.50 -7.12 33.88
N SER A 107 -6.68 -6.52 34.02
CA SER A 107 -7.56 -6.82 35.16
C SER A 107 -8.22 -8.20 35.07
N SER A 108 -8.55 -8.66 33.87
CA SER A 108 -9.18 -9.98 33.64
C SER A 108 -8.23 -11.00 33.00
N ASN A 109 -7.04 -10.57 32.58
CA ASN A 109 -6.11 -11.33 31.74
C ASN A 109 -6.63 -11.75 30.36
N GLU A 110 -7.81 -11.25 29.95
CA GLU A 110 -8.38 -11.51 28.63
C GLU A 110 -7.46 -11.01 27.52
N LEU A 111 -7.45 -11.76 26.41
CA LEU A 111 -6.73 -11.43 25.19
C LEU A 111 -7.73 -11.00 24.11
N PHE A 112 -7.31 -10.03 23.31
CA PHE A 112 -7.96 -9.68 22.04
C PHE A 112 -6.88 -9.29 21.04
N ALA A 113 -7.18 -9.43 19.76
CA ALA A 113 -6.27 -9.08 18.68
C ALA A 113 -6.78 -7.88 17.90
N VAL A 114 -5.87 -7.10 17.34
CA VAL A 114 -6.19 -5.89 16.57
C VAL A 114 -5.44 -5.90 15.24
N GLU A 115 -6.18 -5.80 14.14
CA GLU A 115 -5.66 -5.49 12.82
C GLU A 115 -5.83 -4.00 12.53
N CYS A 116 -4.77 -3.33 12.11
CA CYS A 116 -4.76 -1.91 11.80
C CYS A 116 -4.80 -1.68 10.28
N LYS A 117 -5.63 -0.73 9.86
CA LYS A 117 -5.64 -0.28 8.48
C LYS A 117 -5.87 1.20 8.31
N TRP A 118 -4.97 1.88 7.62
CA TRP A 118 -5.18 3.26 7.22
C TRP A 118 -5.44 3.41 5.72
N ARG A 119 -6.33 4.34 5.37
CA ARG A 119 -6.63 4.74 4.00
C ARG A 119 -6.79 6.25 3.92
N ASN A 120 -6.16 6.87 2.93
CA ASN A 120 -6.30 8.31 2.73
C ASN A 120 -7.73 8.68 2.33
N ASN A 121 -8.30 7.98 1.34
CA ASN A 121 -9.62 8.29 0.83
C ASN A 121 -10.43 7.01 0.59
N PRO A 122 -11.77 7.09 0.69
CA PRO A 122 -12.63 6.07 0.10
C PRO A 122 -12.60 6.17 -1.43
N TYR A 123 -13.14 5.16 -2.11
CA TYR A 123 -13.31 5.17 -3.57
C TYR A 123 -14.66 4.58 -3.96
N TYR A 124 -15.14 4.93 -5.16
CA TYR A 124 -16.37 4.35 -5.69
C TYR A 124 -16.10 2.96 -6.24
N SER A 125 -16.77 1.94 -5.72
CA SER A 125 -16.71 0.57 -6.25
C SER A 125 -17.84 0.39 -7.24
N GLU A 126 -17.50 0.17 -8.52
CA GLU A 126 -18.49 -0.13 -9.57
C GLU A 126 -19.24 -1.44 -9.28
N LYS A 127 -18.54 -2.43 -8.71
CA LYS A 127 -19.11 -3.73 -8.34
C LYS A 127 -20.20 -3.61 -7.28
N LEU A 128 -20.00 -2.70 -6.34
CA LEU A 128 -20.88 -2.49 -5.19
C LEU A 128 -21.80 -1.28 -5.36
N ASP A 129 -21.64 -0.53 -6.45
CA ASP A 129 -22.37 0.70 -6.74
C ASP A 129 -22.41 1.67 -5.54
N GLY A 130 -21.22 2.01 -5.01
CA GLY A 130 -21.15 2.90 -3.85
C GLY A 130 -19.75 3.23 -3.34
N LEU A 131 -19.71 4.16 -2.39
CA LEU A 131 -18.46 4.65 -1.78
C LEU A 131 -17.99 3.69 -0.68
N VAL A 132 -16.80 3.12 -0.87
CA VAL A 132 -16.24 2.06 -0.03
C VAL A 132 -14.82 2.34 0.43
N VAL A 133 -14.38 1.57 1.43
CA VAL A 133 -12.99 1.47 1.88
C VAL A 133 -12.54 0.04 1.70
N ASN A 134 -11.45 -0.18 0.95
CA ASN A 134 -10.80 -1.48 0.90
C ASN A 134 -9.88 -1.62 2.13
N TRP A 135 -10.22 -2.49 3.06
CA TRP A 135 -9.44 -2.67 4.28
C TRP A 135 -8.48 -3.88 4.22
N SER A 136 -8.80 -4.90 3.44
CA SER A 136 -7.97 -6.12 3.35
C SER A 136 -8.24 -6.93 2.08
N SER A 137 -7.67 -8.13 1.98
CA SER A 137 -7.97 -9.13 0.95
C SER A 137 -8.73 -10.32 1.54
N PHE A 138 -9.44 -11.09 0.71
CA PHE A 138 -10.17 -12.27 1.18
C PHE A 138 -9.27 -13.28 1.91
N ASP A 139 -8.06 -13.52 1.41
CA ASP A 139 -7.13 -14.45 2.04
C ASP A 139 -6.73 -13.99 3.44
N LYS A 140 -6.41 -12.69 3.60
CA LYS A 140 -6.11 -12.12 4.92
C LYS A 140 -7.29 -12.26 5.87
N ILE A 141 -8.50 -11.92 5.42
CA ILE A 141 -9.73 -12.04 6.21
C ILE A 141 -9.95 -13.49 6.67
N ASN A 142 -9.77 -14.46 5.77
CA ASN A 142 -9.92 -15.87 6.09
C ASN A 142 -8.87 -16.35 7.08
N ARG A 143 -7.62 -15.87 6.98
CA ARG A 143 -6.58 -16.15 7.98
C ARG A 143 -6.96 -15.60 9.36
N TYR A 144 -7.50 -14.38 9.43
CA TYR A 144 -7.91 -13.80 10.71
C TYR A 144 -9.12 -14.53 11.32
N LYS A 145 -10.08 -14.98 10.49
CA LYS A 145 -11.20 -15.82 10.96
C LYS A 145 -10.71 -17.16 11.49
N LYS A 146 -9.74 -17.76 10.80
CA LYS A 146 -9.11 -19.01 11.23
C LYS A 146 -8.37 -18.80 12.57
N PHE A 147 -7.56 -17.75 12.67
CA PHE A 147 -6.89 -17.34 13.90
C PHE A 147 -7.87 -17.13 15.06
N GLU A 148 -8.93 -16.34 14.86
CA GLU A 148 -9.96 -16.08 15.89
C GLU A 148 -10.58 -17.37 16.41
N LYS A 149 -10.86 -18.33 15.50
CA LYS A 149 -11.43 -19.63 15.85
C LYS A 149 -10.46 -20.56 16.57
N GLU A 150 -9.22 -20.66 16.08
CA GLU A 150 -8.23 -21.60 16.59
C GLU A 150 -7.65 -21.16 17.93
N GLU A 151 -7.37 -19.85 18.08
CA GLU A 151 -6.80 -19.29 19.31
C GLU A 151 -7.86 -18.94 20.35
N GLY A 152 -9.14 -18.82 19.96
CA GLY A 152 -10.20 -18.33 20.83
C GLY A 152 -10.00 -16.86 21.24
N ILE A 153 -9.24 -16.09 20.46
CA ILE A 153 -8.93 -14.68 20.70
C ILE A 153 -9.78 -13.83 19.74
N PRO A 154 -10.70 -12.97 20.24
CA PRO A 154 -11.52 -12.12 19.38
C PRO A 154 -10.65 -11.11 18.62
N VAL A 155 -10.95 -10.93 17.33
CA VAL A 155 -10.22 -10.02 16.44
C VAL A 155 -11.05 -8.76 16.19
N PHE A 156 -10.41 -7.61 16.34
CA PHE A 156 -10.98 -6.31 15.99
C PHE A 156 -10.20 -5.68 14.84
N VAL A 157 -10.91 -5.03 13.93
CA VAL A 157 -10.32 -4.26 12.85
C VAL A 157 -10.44 -2.79 13.21
N VAL A 158 -9.31 -2.10 13.25
CA VAL A 158 -9.23 -0.66 13.48
C VAL A 158 -8.87 0.01 12.17
N ILE A 159 -9.78 0.87 11.69
CA ILE A 159 -9.63 1.55 10.40
C ILE A 159 -9.49 3.05 10.61
N GLY A 160 -8.41 3.64 10.14
CA GLY A 160 -8.23 5.08 9.99
C GLY A 160 -8.58 5.52 8.57
N LEU A 161 -9.33 6.62 8.43
CA LEU A 161 -9.74 7.18 7.14
C LEU A 161 -9.47 8.68 7.07
N GLY A 162 -8.73 9.10 6.04
CA GLY A 162 -8.30 10.49 5.86
C GLY A 162 -7.32 10.98 6.91
N GLY A 163 -7.00 12.27 6.85
CA GLY A 163 -5.98 12.89 7.70
C GLY A 163 -4.60 12.29 7.42
N GLU A 164 -3.79 12.16 8.46
CA GLU A 164 -2.49 11.48 8.41
C GLU A 164 -2.54 10.16 9.18
N PRO A 165 -1.67 9.18 8.92
CA PRO A 165 -1.65 7.93 9.69
C PRO A 165 -1.48 8.14 11.20
N LEU A 166 -0.74 9.18 11.62
CA LEU A 166 -0.57 9.55 13.04
C LEU A 166 -1.69 10.45 13.59
N GLU A 167 -2.59 10.93 12.72
CA GLU A 167 -3.73 11.76 13.10
C GLU A 167 -4.86 11.55 12.08
N PRO A 168 -5.52 10.37 12.11
CA PRO A 168 -6.51 10.03 11.10
C PRO A 168 -7.76 10.91 11.29
N GLY A 169 -8.33 11.37 10.18
CA GLY A 169 -9.50 12.25 10.21
C GLY A 169 -10.73 11.57 10.83
N LYS A 170 -10.93 10.29 10.50
CA LYS A 170 -11.95 9.41 11.09
C LYS A 170 -11.34 8.09 11.50
N MET A 171 -11.97 7.44 12.47
CA MET A 171 -11.51 6.16 12.98
C MET A 171 -12.69 5.26 13.31
N PHE A 172 -12.55 3.98 13.01
CA PHE A 172 -13.56 2.96 13.21
C PHE A 172 -12.96 1.77 13.95
N CYS A 173 -13.75 1.12 14.80
CA CYS A 173 -13.35 -0.11 15.49
C CYS A 173 -14.51 -1.10 15.47
N LEU A 174 -14.36 -2.18 14.70
CA LEU A 174 -15.40 -3.18 14.50
C LEU A 174 -14.85 -4.58 14.75
N PRO A 175 -15.66 -5.51 15.29
CA PRO A 175 -15.26 -6.91 15.37
C PRO A 175 -15.11 -7.51 13.97
N LEU A 176 -14.23 -8.51 13.82
CA LEU A 176 -13.98 -9.18 12.54
C LEU A 176 -15.25 -9.82 11.95
N SER A 177 -16.19 -10.21 12.81
CA SER A 177 -17.51 -10.72 12.41
C SER A 177 -18.30 -9.74 11.54
N GLU A 178 -18.03 -8.44 11.63
CA GLU A 178 -18.67 -7.38 10.82
C GLU A 178 -17.81 -6.98 9.60
N ALA A 179 -16.49 -7.17 9.68
CA ALA A 179 -15.55 -6.93 8.58
C ALA A 179 -15.46 -8.16 7.64
N LYS A 180 -16.57 -8.57 7.01
CA LYS A 180 -16.64 -9.85 6.28
C LYS A 180 -15.98 -9.84 4.89
N TYR A 181 -15.89 -8.68 4.26
CA TYR A 181 -15.47 -8.52 2.86
C TYR A 181 -14.34 -7.49 2.73
N PRO A 182 -13.46 -7.61 1.71
CA PRO A 182 -12.38 -6.66 1.43
C PRO A 182 -12.81 -5.20 1.38
N GLU A 183 -13.93 -4.95 0.72
CA GLU A 183 -14.54 -3.63 0.55
C GLU A 183 -15.70 -3.48 1.52
N MET A 184 -15.73 -2.36 2.22
CA MET A 184 -16.82 -2.01 3.12
C MET A 184 -17.39 -0.66 2.74
N TYR A 185 -18.72 -0.59 2.63
CA TYR A 185 -19.43 0.67 2.48
C TYR A 185 -19.18 1.59 3.68
N LEU A 186 -19.02 2.88 3.42
CA LEU A 186 -18.87 3.87 4.49
C LEU A 186 -20.07 3.84 5.46
N SER A 187 -21.29 3.61 4.97
CA SER A 187 -22.49 3.50 5.80
C SER A 187 -22.42 2.36 6.83
N VAL A 188 -21.70 1.28 6.53
CA VAL A 188 -21.43 0.20 7.48
C VAL A 188 -20.39 0.66 8.50
N LEU A 189 -19.29 1.26 8.04
CA LEU A 189 -18.22 1.77 8.92
C LEU A 189 -18.72 2.79 9.93
N TYR A 190 -19.61 3.71 9.53
CA TYR A 190 -20.13 4.75 10.41
C TYR A 190 -20.88 4.23 11.64
N LYS A 191 -21.37 2.99 11.62
CA LYS A 191 -21.96 2.35 12.81
C LYS A 191 -20.95 2.05 13.92
N TYR A 192 -19.66 2.03 13.56
CA TYR A 192 -18.52 1.69 14.40
C TYR A 192 -17.54 2.87 14.56
N GLU A 193 -17.98 4.09 14.21
CA GLU A 193 -17.15 5.29 14.35
C GLU A 193 -16.81 5.55 15.81
N ARG A 194 -15.54 5.92 16.04
CA ARG A 194 -15.04 6.35 17.33
C ARG A 194 -14.19 7.61 17.16
N PRO A 195 -14.13 8.50 18.17
CA PRO A 195 -13.23 9.66 18.10
C PRO A 195 -11.77 9.20 18.01
N PRO A 196 -10.99 9.66 17.02
CA PRO A 196 -9.62 9.19 16.81
C PRO A 196 -8.73 9.25 18.04
N LYS A 197 -8.83 10.34 18.82
CA LYS A 197 -7.95 10.62 19.97
C LYS A 197 -8.39 9.96 21.28
N LYS A 198 -9.55 9.29 21.29
CA LYS A 198 -10.09 8.65 22.50
C LYS A 198 -9.26 7.39 22.79
N PRO A 199 -8.89 7.11 24.05
CA PRO A 199 -8.28 5.82 24.42
C PRO A 199 -9.24 4.64 24.20
N PHE A 200 -8.70 3.46 23.96
CA PHE A 200 -9.49 2.23 23.86
C PHE A 200 -9.94 1.71 25.22
N PHE A 201 -11.15 1.14 25.25
CA PHE A 201 -11.72 0.51 26.44
C PHE A 201 -12.26 -0.89 26.13
N TRP A 202 -11.80 -1.87 26.90
CA TRP A 202 -12.27 -3.25 26.87
C TRP A 202 -13.38 -3.46 27.88
N ARG A 203 -14.52 -4.01 27.41
CA ARG A 203 -15.64 -4.34 28.29
C ARG A 203 -16.43 -5.51 27.72
N ASN A 204 -16.59 -6.57 28.53
CA ASN A 204 -17.45 -7.71 28.24
C ASN A 204 -17.20 -8.31 26.83
N GLY A 205 -15.94 -8.57 26.48
CA GLY A 205 -15.62 -9.13 25.17
C GLY A 205 -15.62 -8.14 24.00
N VAL A 206 -15.81 -6.84 24.24
CA VAL A 206 -15.92 -5.81 23.19
C VAL A 206 -14.88 -4.71 23.39
N LEU A 207 -14.17 -4.39 22.31
CA LEU A 207 -13.28 -3.24 22.22
C LEU A 207 -14.03 -1.99 21.71
N LYS A 208 -13.90 -0.87 22.42
CA LYS A 208 -14.56 0.43 22.09
C LYS A 208 -13.55 1.58 22.05
#